data_AF-A0A951L1M9-F1
#
_entry.id   AF-A0A951L1M9-F1
#
_cell.length_a   1.000
_cell.length_b   1.000
_cell.length_c   1.000
_cell.angle_alpha   90.00
_cell.angle_beta   90.00
_cell.angle_gamma   90.00
#
_symmetry.space_group_name_H-M   'P 1'
#
loop_
_entity.id
_entity.type
_entity.pdbx_description
1 polymer ?
#
loop_
_entity_poly.entity_id
_entity_poly.type
_entity_poly.pdbx_seq_one_letter_code
_entity_poly.pdbx_strand_id
1 'polypeptide(L)' 'MWTTPELTIRELDHRTSDGIGVTLLWNARTNRVSIAVVDERSGETFQLDVPGADALYAFNHPYAYIGSEMADSALAA' A
#
# COMPACT_ATOMS: atom_id res chain seq x y z
N MET A 1 21.44 -20.85 -12.62
CA MET A 1 21.23 -20.15 -11.33
C MET A 1 19.83 -19.56 -11.37
N TRP A 2 18.92 -20.03 -10.52
CA TRP A 2 17.57 -19.48 -10.39
C TRP A 2 17.67 -18.40 -9.31
N THR A 3 17.75 -17.14 -9.70
CA THR A 3 17.50 -16.06 -8.74
C THR A 3 16.02 -16.08 -8.49
N THR A 4 15.56 -16.60 -7.36
CA THR A 4 14.17 -16.49 -6.90
C THR A 4 13.88 -14.99 -6.76
N PRO A 5 13.09 -14.36 -7.65
CA PRO A 5 12.77 -12.94 -7.52
C PRO A 5 11.78 -12.67 -6.36
N GLU A 6 11.35 -13.70 -5.65
CA GLU A 6 10.14 -13.73 -4.81
C GLU A 6 10.31 -13.17 -3.38
N LEU A 7 11.54 -12.88 -2.91
CA LEU A 7 11.79 -12.49 -1.49
C LEU A 7 12.17 -11.01 -1.28
N THR A 8 12.02 -10.14 -2.28
CA THR A 8 12.34 -8.71 -2.08
C THR A 8 11.23 -7.92 -1.41
N ILE A 9 9.99 -8.42 -1.45
CA ILE A 9 8.86 -7.82 -0.74
C ILE A 9 8.81 -8.38 0.67
N ARG A 10 8.83 -7.49 1.66
CA ARG A 10 8.73 -7.79 3.08
C ARG A 10 7.50 -7.11 3.65
N GLU A 11 6.67 -7.86 4.35
CA GLU A 11 5.62 -7.28 5.18
C GLU A 11 6.26 -6.56 6.38
N LEU A 12 5.93 -5.28 6.54
CA LEU A 12 6.37 -4.46 7.65
C LEU A 12 5.35 -4.44 8.78
N ASP A 13 4.07 -4.33 8.43
CA ASP A 13 2.97 -4.25 9.39
C ASP A 13 1.67 -4.70 8.73
N HIS A 14 0.73 -5.17 9.52
CA HIS A 14 -0.61 -5.53 9.09
C HIS A 14 -1.62 -5.17 10.16
N ARG A 15 -2.73 -4.57 9.74
CA ARG A 15 -3.86 -4.27 10.61
C ARG A 15 -5.17 -4.69 9.94
N THR A 16 -6.17 -4.98 10.76
CA THR A 16 -7.53 -5.21 10.32
C THR A 16 -8.46 -4.33 11.14
N SER A 17 -9.32 -3.55 10.49
CA SER A 17 -10.34 -2.72 11.14
C SER A 17 -11.66 -2.83 10.38
N ASP A 18 -12.74 -3.16 11.08
CA ASP A 18 -14.11 -3.15 10.55
C ASP A 18 -14.29 -3.90 9.21
N GLY A 19 -13.56 -5.01 9.02
CA GLY A 19 -13.57 -5.82 7.80
C GLY A 19 -12.65 -5.32 6.68
N ILE A 20 -11.79 -4.34 6.97
CA ILE A 20 -10.76 -3.85 6.05
C ILE A 20 -9.39 -4.28 6.60
N GLY A 21 -8.74 -5.21 5.92
CA GLY A 21 -7.34 -5.55 6.09
C GLY A 21 -6.44 -4.55 5.37
N VAL A 22 -5.40 -4.07 6.03
CA VAL A 22 -4.39 -3.17 5.45
C VAL A 22 -3.02 -3.74 5.78
N THR A 23 -2.22 -4.00 4.77
CA THR A 23 -0.87 -4.55 4.88
C THR A 23 0.13 -3.57 4.31
N LEU A 24 1.15 -3.24 5.10
CA LEU A 24 2.29 -2.46 4.69
C LEU A 24 3.39 -3.38 4.15
N LEU A 25 3.69 -3.22 2.87
CA LEU A 25 4.68 -4.00 2.14
C LEU A 25 5.88 -3.11 1.79
N TRP A 26 7.09 -3.59 1.98
CA TRP A 26 8.31 -2.89 1.61
C TRP A 26 9.14 -3.75 0.67
N ASN A 27 9.54 -3.16 -0.45
CA ASN A 27 10.45 -3.76 -1.39
C ASN A 27 11.89 -3.36 -1.05
N ALA A 28 12.67 -4.29 -0.50
CA ALA A 28 14.06 -4.04 -0.13
C ALA A 28 14.98 -3.77 -1.34
N ARG A 29 14.62 -4.22 -2.55
CA ARG A 29 15.42 -4.01 -3.77
C ARG A 29 15.24 -2.60 -4.33
N THR A 30 14.00 -2.12 -4.37
CA THR A 30 13.68 -0.80 -4.94
C THR A 30 13.56 0.28 -3.87
N ASN A 31 13.61 -0.11 -2.60
CA ASN A 31 13.33 0.73 -1.44
C ASN A 31 11.97 1.44 -1.54
N ARG A 32 10.97 0.77 -2.13
CA ARG A 32 9.61 1.28 -2.29
C ARG A 32 8.68 0.66 -1.26
N VAL A 33 7.72 1.44 -0.80
CA VAL A 33 6.67 0.97 0.10
C VAL A 33 5.38 0.91 -0.67
N SER A 34 4.61 -0.15 -0.45
CA SER A 34 3.31 -0.36 -1.06
C SER A 34 2.33 -0.75 0.05
N ILE A 35 1.08 -0.32 -0.08
CA ILE A 35 0.02 -0.67 0.85
C ILE A 35 -0.97 -1.55 0.10
N ALA A 36 -1.19 -2.76 0.59
CA ALA A 36 -2.26 -3.62 0.13
C ALA A 36 -3.47 -3.45 1.06
N VAL A 37 -4.64 -3.20 0.48
CA VAL A 37 -5.90 -3.09 1.21
C VAL A 37 -6.82 -4.19 0.70
N VAL A 38 -7.38 -4.96 1.63
CA VAL A 38 -8.37 -6.01 1.41
C VAL A 38 -9.63 -5.60 2.14
N ASP A 39 -10.68 -5.23 1.43
CA ASP A 39 -11.99 -5.00 2.00
C ASP A 39 -12.80 -6.30 1.90
N GLU A 40 -12.92 -7.01 3.02
CA GLU A 40 -13.66 -8.26 3.11
C GLU A 40 -15.18 -8.05 2.98
N ARG A 41 -15.67 -6.82 3.18
CA ARG A 41 -17.10 -6.50 3.12
C ARG A 41 -17.58 -6.32 1.70
N SER A 42 -16.78 -5.65 0.86
CA SER A 42 -17.04 -5.49 -0.57
C SER A 42 -16.42 -6.61 -1.41
N GLY A 43 -15.42 -7.32 -0.86
CA GLY A 43 -14.59 -8.28 -1.60
C GLY A 43 -13.55 -7.60 -2.49
N GLU A 44 -13.37 -6.29 -2.37
CA GLU A 44 -12.39 -5.54 -3.16
C GLU A 44 -10.99 -5.67 -2.55
N THR A 45 -9.98 -5.71 -3.40
CA THR A 45 -8.58 -5.71 -2.97
C THR A 45 -7.78 -4.85 -3.94
N PHE A 46 -6.96 -3.96 -3.40
CA PHE A 46 -6.11 -3.09 -4.19
C PHE A 46 -4.76 -2.88 -3.52
N GLN A 47 -3.77 -2.51 -4.32
CA GLN A 47 -2.43 -2.17 -3.85
C GLN A 47 -2.03 -0.79 -4.37
N LEU A 48 -1.42 0.02 -3.51
CA LEU A 48 -0.96 1.35 -3.83
C LEU A 48 0.52 1.48 -3.52
N ASP A 49 1.32 1.92 -4.49
CA ASP A 49 2.69 2.34 -4.24
C ASP A 49 2.70 3.73 -3.62
N VAL A 50 3.33 3.86 -2.45
CA VAL A 50 3.37 5.10 -1.69
C VAL A 50 4.81 5.52 -1.42
N PRO A 51 5.11 6.83 -1.44
CA PRO A 51 6.38 7.32 -0.94
C PRO A 51 6.58 6.86 0.51
N GLY A 52 7.81 6.46 0.86
CA GLY A 52 8.11 6.00 2.22
C GLY A 52 7.82 7.05 3.31
N ALA A 53 7.81 8.33 2.96
CA ALA A 53 7.44 9.43 3.86
C ALA A 53 5.94 9.42 4.23
N ASP A 54 5.08 9.08 3.27
CA ASP A 54 3.62 9.08 3.46
C ASP A 54 3.07 7.69 3.79
N ALA A 55 3.91 6.65 3.71
CA ALA A 55 3.55 5.27 3.94
C ALA A 55 2.80 5.04 5.26
N LEU A 56 3.23 5.66 6.36
CA LEU A 56 2.56 5.52 7.64
C LEU A 56 1.19 6.22 7.66
N TYR A 57 1.08 7.39 7.01
CA TYR A 57 -0.18 8.11 6.90
C TYR A 57 -1.18 7.33 6.04
N ALA A 58 -0.74 6.87 4.88
CA ALA A 58 -1.53 6.05 3.98
C ALA A 58 -1.92 4.71 4.60
N PHE A 59 -1.05 4.09 5.41
CA PHE A 59 -1.38 2.87 6.16
C PHE A 59 -2.50 3.13 7.16
N ASN A 60 -2.48 4.29 7.83
CA ASN A 60 -3.51 4.67 8.79
C ASN A 60 -4.83 5.12 8.14
N HIS A 61 -4.76 5.73 6.95
CA HIS A 61 -5.92 6.28 6.25
C HIS A 61 -5.85 6.04 4.73
N PRO A 62 -5.98 4.78 4.26
CA PRO A 62 -5.76 4.46 2.85
C PRO A 62 -6.73 5.18 1.91
N TYR A 63 -8.01 5.27 2.28
CA TYR A 63 -9.02 5.97 1.48
C TYR A 63 -8.83 7.49 1.45
N ALA A 64 -8.31 8.09 2.53
CA ALA A 64 -8.01 9.53 2.55
C ALA A 64 -6.80 9.84 1.67
N TYR A 65 -5.78 8.96 1.71
CA TYR A 65 -4.59 9.09 0.88
C TYR A 65 -4.91 8.97 -0.62
N ILE A 66 -5.76 8.01 -1.02
CA ILE A 66 -6.22 7.89 -2.41
C ILE A 66 -6.93 9.17 -2.86
N GLY A 67 -7.79 9.73 -2.01
CA GLY A 67 -8.46 11.01 -2.30
C GLY A 67 -7.47 12.15 -2.54
N SER A 68 -6.39 12.24 -1.77
CA SER A 68 -5.34 13.25 -1.99
C SER A 68 -4.50 12.98 -3.23
N GLU A 69 -4.13 11.72 -3.50
CA GLU A 69 -3.31 11.33 -4.65
C GLU A 69 -4.07 11.58 -5.97
N MET A 70 -5.37 11.28 -5.99
CA MET A 70 -6.22 11.57 -7.14
C MET A 70 -6.38 13.07 -7.37
N ALA A 71 -6.45 13.87 -6.31
CA ALA A 71 -6.50 15.33 -6.40
C ALA A 71 -5.17 15.92 -6.90
N ASP A 72 -4.03 15.41 -6.42
CA ASP A 72 -2.70 15.82 -6.87
C ASP A 72 -2.47 15.45 -8.35
N SER A 73 -2.81 14.22 -8.72
CA SER A 73 -2.74 13.74 -10.12
C SER A 73 -3.65 14.54 -11.06
N ALA A 74 -4.84 14.92 -10.62
CA ALA A 74 -5.75 15.75 -11.42
C ALA A 74 -5.27 17.21 -11.56
N LEU A 75 -4.52 17.73 -10.59
CA LEU A 75 -3.90 19.06 -10.67
C LEU A 75 -2.67 19.08 -11.58
N ALA A 76 -2.02 17.93 -11.79
CA ALA A 76 -0.86 17.77 -12.65
C ALA A 76 -1.18 17.58 -14.15
N ALA A 77 -2.46 17.56 -14.56
CA ALA A 77 -2.94 17.32 -15.93
C ALA A 77 -3.43 18.61 -16.62
#